data_AF-A0A1I9YQN2-F1
#
_entry.id   AF-A0A1I9YQN2-F1
#
_cell.length_a   1.000
_cell.length_b   1.000
_cell.length_c   1.000
_cell.angle_alpha   90.00
_cell.angle_beta   90.00
_cell.angle_gamma   90.00
#
_symmetry.space_group_name_H-M   'P 1'
#
loop_
_entity.id
_entity.type
_entity.pdbx_description
1 polymer ?
#
loop_
_entity_poly.entity_id
_entity_poly.type
_entity_poly.pdbx_seq_one_letter_code
_entity_poly.pdbx_strand_id
1 'polypeptide(L)' 'MATERPEPDRAHGDDEYAGAGKKKITITGDRDLLRRIDTHARRHGLTRSALFSVGASLFVDDLLRRRE' A
#
# COMPACT_ATOMS: atom_id res chain seq x y z
N MET A 1 -13.41 7.90 38.60
CA MET A 1 -13.98 7.88 37.25
C MET A 1 -12.81 7.93 36.27
N ALA A 2 -12.48 6.81 35.64
CA ALA A 2 -11.38 6.72 34.67
C ALA A 2 -11.93 7.01 33.27
N THR A 3 -11.40 8.02 32.59
CA THR A 3 -11.68 8.30 31.19
C THR A 3 -10.84 7.37 30.33
N GLU A 4 -11.45 6.27 29.86
CA GLU A 4 -10.82 5.37 28.90
C GLU A 4 -10.66 6.09 27.55
N ARG A 5 -9.40 6.25 27.12
CA ARG A 5 -9.04 6.68 25.76
C ARG A 5 -9.61 5.66 24.78
N PRO A 6 -10.35 6.06 23.73
CA PRO A 6 -10.75 5.11 22.70
C PRO A 6 -9.50 4.60 21.97
N GLU A 7 -9.32 3.29 21.93
CA GLU A 7 -8.26 2.63 21.17
C GLU A 7 -8.40 2.97 19.68
N PRO A 8 -7.29 3.17 18.93
CA PRO A 8 -7.38 3.38 17.49
C PRO A 8 -7.92 2.11 16.83
N ASP A 9 -9.13 2.25 16.30
CA ASP A 9 -9.87 1.28 15.50
C ASP A 9 -8.95 0.56 14.49
N ARG A 10 -8.68 -0.73 14.73
CA ARG A 10 -7.93 -1.63 13.84
C ARG A 10 -8.84 -2.27 12.79
N ALA A 11 -9.88 -1.57 12.34
CA ALA A 11 -10.83 -2.07 11.35
C ALA A 11 -11.04 -1.03 10.23
N HIS A 12 -9.99 -0.67 9.51
CA HIS A 12 -10.12 -0.01 8.21
C HIS A 12 -9.35 -0.82 7.17
N GLY A 13 -9.89 -2.01 6.87
CA GLY A 13 -9.31 -2.95 5.92
C GLY A 13 -10.17 -3.25 4.69
N ASP A 14 -11.50 -3.21 4.80
CA ASP A 14 -12.29 -4.08 3.93
C ASP A 14 -13.43 -3.42 3.13
N ASP A 15 -13.86 -2.18 3.39
CA ASP A 15 -15.12 -1.69 2.80
C ASP A 15 -15.05 -0.57 1.74
N GLU A 16 -13.86 -0.09 1.32
CA GLU A 16 -13.78 1.00 0.31
C GLU A 16 -13.10 0.60 -1.02
N TYR A 17 -13.25 -0.67 -1.44
CA TYR A 17 -12.70 -1.17 -2.71
C TYR A 17 -13.73 -1.32 -3.85
N ALA A 18 -14.88 -0.66 -3.75
CA ALA A 18 -15.93 -0.70 -4.77
C ALA A 18 -15.64 0.26 -5.95
N GLY A 19 -14.78 -0.16 -6.89
CA GLY A 19 -14.63 0.50 -8.19
C GLY A 19 -14.38 -0.52 -9.29
N ALA A 20 -15.21 -0.51 -10.34
CA ALA A 20 -15.17 -1.46 -11.46
C ALA A 20 -13.77 -1.53 -12.09
N GLY A 21 -13.14 -2.71 -12.06
CA GLY A 21 -11.84 -2.99 -12.70
C GLY A 21 -10.67 -3.34 -11.76
N LYS A 22 -10.83 -3.28 -10.43
CA LYS A 22 -9.75 -3.61 -9.48
C LYS A 22 -9.61 -5.14 -9.30
N LYS A 23 -8.42 -5.69 -9.57
CA LYS A 23 -8.07 -7.10 -9.32
C LYS A 23 -7.30 -7.23 -8.00
N LYS A 24 -7.67 -8.22 -7.19
CA LYS A 24 -6.94 -8.59 -5.97
C LYS A 24 -5.69 -9.37 -6.35
N ILE A 25 -4.53 -8.92 -5.86
CA ILE A 25 -3.25 -9.61 -6.01
C ILE A 25 -2.63 -9.84 -4.63
N THR A 26 -1.95 -10.98 -4.48
CA THR A 26 -1.18 -11.30 -3.28
C THR A 26 0.29 -11.20 -3.62
N ILE A 27 1.05 -10.45 -2.82
CA ILE A 27 2.48 -10.25 -3.00
C ILE A 27 3.18 -10.76 -1.75
N THR A 28 4.15 -11.65 -1.94
CA THR A 28 5.04 -12.14 -0.89
C THR A 28 6.39 -11.47 -1.05
N GLY A 29 6.98 -11.02 0.06
CA GLY A 29 8.28 -10.38 0.06
C GLY A 29 8.93 -10.44 1.42
N ASP A 30 10.19 -10.00 1.47
CA ASP A 30 10.96 -9.90 2.70
C ASP A 30 10.25 -9.00 3.74
N ARG A 31 10.33 -9.39 5.01
CA ARG A 31 9.62 -8.70 6.10
C ARG A 31 10.15 -7.28 6.30
N ASP A 32 11.46 -7.06 6.21
CA ASP A 32 12.05 -5.72 6.36
C ASP A 32 11.69 -4.83 5.17
N LEU A 33 11.65 -5.39 3.96
CA LEU A 33 11.14 -4.69 2.78
C LEU A 33 9.70 -4.22 2.98
N LEU A 34 8.80 -5.12 3.39
CA LEU A 34 7.39 -4.78 3.64
C LEU A 34 7.25 -3.69 4.72
N ARG A 35 8.05 -3.75 5.78
CA ARG A 35 8.09 -2.72 6.84
C ARG A 35 8.55 -1.35 6.33
N ARG A 36 9.53 -1.32 5.42
CA ARG A 36 10.00 -0.07 4.79
C ARG A 36 8.92 0.52 3.88
N ILE A 37 8.25 -0.31 3.09
CA ILE A 37 7.11 0.07 2.25
C ILE A 37 6.00 0.69 3.11
N ASP A 38 5.66 0.06 4.23
CA ASP A 38 4.69 0.60 5.20
C ASP A 38 5.06 1.97 5.74
N THR A 39 6.31 2.10 6.18
CA THR A 39 6.81 3.33 6.76
C THR A 39 6.75 4.46 5.74
N HIS A 40 7.14 4.16 4.50
CA HIS A 40 7.08 5.12 3.40
C HIS A 40 5.64 5.49 3.05
N ALA A 41 4.75 4.51 2.88
CA ALA A 41 3.34 4.74 2.58
C ALA A 41 2.69 5.65 3.64
N ARG A 42 2.93 5.38 4.93
CA ARG A 42 2.44 6.21 6.05
C ARG A 42 3.00 7.63 6.01
N ARG A 43 4.30 7.79 5.75
CA ARG A 43 4.95 9.11 5.68
C ARG A 43 4.32 10.01 4.61
N HIS A 44 3.79 9.42 3.55
CA HIS A 44 3.19 10.14 2.43
C HIS A 44 1.66 10.10 2.40
N GLY A 45 1.00 9.56 3.44
CA GLY A 45 -0.46 9.45 3.49
C GLY A 45 -1.05 8.53 2.42
N LEU A 46 -0.29 7.54 1.97
CA LEU A 46 -0.69 6.60 0.91
C LEU A 46 -1.05 5.22 1.48
N THR A 47 -1.89 4.49 0.77
CA THR A 47 -2.08 3.05 1.00
C THR A 47 -0.95 2.25 0.37
N ARG A 48 -0.71 1.02 0.85
CA ARG A 48 0.25 0.09 0.21
C ARG A 48 -0.06 -0.08 -1.27
N SER A 49 -1.33 -0.32 -1.61
CA SER A 49 -1.77 -0.55 -2.98
C SER A 49 -1.48 0.64 -3.89
N ALA A 50 -1.70 1.87 -3.42
CA ALA A 50 -1.35 3.07 -4.17
C ALA A 50 0.15 3.18 -4.42
N LEU A 51 0.97 2.91 -3.39
CA LEU A 51 2.43 2.91 -3.52
C LEU A 51 2.91 1.84 -4.50
N PHE A 52 2.33 0.63 -4.44
CA PHE A 52 2.63 -0.45 -5.38
C PHE A 52 2.23 -0.10 -6.82
N SER A 53 1.08 0.52 -7.04
CA SER A 53 0.66 0.96 -8.38
C SER A 53 1.66 1.95 -8.98
N VAL A 54 2.06 2.98 -8.22
CA VAL A 54 3.05 3.95 -8.69
C VAL A 54 4.40 3.29 -8.96
N GLY A 55 4.88 2.46 -8.02
CA GLY A 55 6.16 1.76 -8.17
C GLY A 55 6.18 0.82 -9.38
N ALA A 56 5.08 0.11 -9.65
CA ALA A 56 4.97 -0.76 -10.82
C ALA A 56 5.01 0.02 -12.13
N SER A 57 4.30 1.15 -12.23
CA SER A 57 4.36 2.02 -13.42
C SER A 57 5.77 2.53 -13.69
N LEU A 58 6.46 3.05 -12.66
CA LEU A 58 7.83 3.54 -12.80
C LEU A 58 8.80 2.43 -13.22
N PHE A 59 8.64 1.23 -12.66
CA PHE A 59 9.47 0.08 -13.01
C PHE A 59 9.27 -0.37 -14.46
N VAL A 60 8.02 -0.42 -14.92
CA VAL A 60 7.70 -0.79 -16.32
C VAL A 60 8.24 0.26 -17.28
N ASP A 61 8.06 1.55 -16.98
CA ASP A 61 8.58 2.63 -17.82
C ASP A 61 10.11 2.58 -17.94
N ASP A 62 10.83 2.35 -16.83
CA ASP A 62 12.28 2.19 -16.83
C ASP A 62 12.72 0.94 -17.60
N LEU A 63 12.00 -0.17 -17.43
CA LEU A 63 12.27 -1.42 -18.15
C LEU A 63 12.12 -1.24 -19.66
N LEU A 64 11.10 -0.50 -20.10
CA LEU A 64 10.85 -0.22 -21.52
C LEU A 64 11.94 0.71 -22.09
N ARG A 65 12.31 1.77 -21.38
CA ARG A 65 13.38 2.69 -21.84
C ARG A 65 14.74 2.01 -22.03
N ARG A 66 15.05 0.96 -21.26
CA ARG A 66 16.33 0.22 -21.39
C ARG A 66 16.37 -0.74 -22.57
N ARG A 67 15.23 -1.00 -23.22
CA ARG A 67 15.11 -1.91 -24.36
C ARG A 67 15.27 -1.21 -25.71
N GLU A 68 15.16 0.11 -25.73
CA GLU A 68 15.37 0.99 -26.89
C GLU A 68 16.84 1.44 -26.96
#